data_AF-A0A846W5H7-F1
#
_entry.id   AF-A0A846W5H7-F1
#
_cell.length_a   1.000
_cell.length_b   1.000
_cell.length_c   1.000
_cell.angle_alpha   90.00
_cell.angle_beta   90.00
_cell.angle_gamma   90.00
#
_symmetry.space_group_name_H-M   'P 1'
#
loop_
_entity.id
_entity.type
_entity.pdbx_description
1 polymer ?
#
loop_
_entity_poly.entity_id
_entity_poly.type
_entity_poly.pdbx_seq_one_letter_code
_entity_poly.pdbx_strand_id
1 'polypeptide(L)'
;MVVAAVALTGCNETKAGHPTITLDGFAPTNDNQDPAKGIPGVVIAEFPLGNHVPSTQRVAYTSIPPMGGTHDAVWAACDGVVYPEGIRTENAVHSLEHGAVWIAYNPARVSADDQATLRNKVQGRTYTFMSPIPNMADPISLQSWGHQLVLDSATDARVDQFITALRNNPYTTPEPGASCSNPIFDRDPAPYDPSTPGPDAAPMDNEPVFPTEVPVLPPEPDVPAPR
;
A
#
# COMPACT_ATOMS: atom_id res chain seq x y z
N MET A 1 -38.79 44.09 44.60
CA MET A 1 -39.17 43.48 43.30
C MET A 1 -37.89 42.86 42.73
N VAL A 2 -37.83 41.54 42.77
CA VAL A 2 -36.96 40.54 42.11
C VAL A 2 -35.46 40.83 41.90
N VAL A 3 -34.65 39.98 42.56
CA VAL A 3 -33.22 39.71 42.38
C VAL A 3 -33.01 38.92 41.08
N ALA A 4 -31.93 39.19 40.32
CA ALA A 4 -31.40 38.23 39.36
C ALA A 4 -29.87 38.26 39.35
N ALA A 5 -29.27 37.30 40.06
CA ALA A 5 -27.87 36.96 39.95
C ALA A 5 -27.66 36.10 38.70
N VAL A 6 -26.76 36.51 37.81
CA VAL A 6 -26.38 35.73 36.64
C VAL A 6 -25.26 34.76 37.06
N ALA A 7 -25.59 33.48 37.15
CA ALA A 7 -24.62 32.42 37.37
C ALA A 7 -23.91 32.08 36.05
N LEU A 8 -22.60 32.35 35.98
CA LEU A 8 -21.72 31.85 34.93
C LEU A 8 -21.56 30.34 35.12
N THR A 9 -22.28 29.56 34.31
CA THR A 9 -22.12 28.11 34.28
C THR A 9 -21.01 27.81 33.27
N GLY A 10 -19.83 27.43 33.75
CA GLY A 10 -18.75 26.94 32.90
C GLY A 10 -19.11 25.58 32.32
N CYS A 11 -19.14 25.46 31.00
CA CYS A 11 -19.14 24.17 30.31
C CYS A 11 -17.73 23.59 30.42
N ASN A 12 -17.50 22.72 31.40
CA ASN A 12 -16.32 21.88 31.45
C ASN A 12 -16.55 20.71 30.48
N GLU A 13 -16.21 20.90 29.21
CA GLU A 13 -16.16 19.81 28.23
C GLU A 13 -15.03 18.86 28.64
N THR A 14 -15.40 17.80 29.32
CA THR A 14 -14.53 16.64 29.47
C THR A 14 -14.36 16.03 28.09
N LYS A 15 -13.23 16.32 27.42
CA LYS A 15 -12.77 15.50 26.32
C LYS A 15 -12.66 14.08 26.86
N ALA A 16 -13.60 13.22 26.49
CA ALA A 16 -13.47 11.79 26.70
C ALA A 16 -12.10 11.37 26.15
N GLY A 17 -11.22 10.89 27.03
CA GLY A 17 -9.92 10.38 26.61
C GLY A 17 -10.14 9.31 25.56
N HIS A 18 -9.45 9.43 24.42
CA HIS A 18 -9.36 8.32 23.48
C HIS A 18 -8.82 7.11 24.26
N PRO A 19 -9.45 5.93 24.16
CA PRO A 19 -8.93 4.73 24.80
C PRO A 19 -7.50 4.53 24.30
N THR A 20 -6.54 4.51 25.22
CA THR A 20 -5.16 4.18 24.92
C THR A 20 -5.12 2.71 24.55
N ILE A 21 -5.30 2.40 23.27
CA ILE A 21 -5.07 1.07 22.74
C ILE A 21 -3.59 0.79 22.99
N THR A 22 -3.30 -0.20 23.83
CA THR A 22 -1.91 -0.61 24.09
C THR A 22 -1.37 -1.26 22.81
N LEU A 23 -0.69 -0.46 21.99
CA LEU A 23 -0.08 -0.92 20.73
C LEU A 23 1.13 -1.83 20.95
N ASP A 24 1.64 -1.91 22.18
CA ASP A 24 2.83 -2.70 22.54
C ASP A 24 2.73 -4.17 22.12
N GLY A 25 1.52 -4.75 22.11
CA GLY A 25 1.29 -6.13 21.67
C GLY A 25 1.42 -6.36 20.16
N PHE A 26 1.47 -5.28 19.37
CA PHE A 26 1.60 -5.34 17.91
C PHE A 26 3.00 -4.96 17.42
N ALA A 27 3.92 -4.55 18.30
CA ALA A 27 5.29 -4.30 17.89
C ALA A 27 6.00 -5.64 17.60
N PRO A 28 6.72 -5.78 16.46
CA PRO A 28 7.48 -7.00 16.16
C PRO A 28 8.55 -7.29 17.20
N THR A 29 8.72 -8.56 17.54
CA THR A 29 9.76 -9.04 18.48
C THR A 29 10.37 -10.35 17.96
N ASN A 30 11.43 -10.83 18.60
CA ASN A 30 11.99 -12.15 18.27
C ASN A 30 10.99 -13.30 18.49
N ASP A 31 10.13 -13.18 19.51
CA ASP A 31 9.15 -14.22 19.86
C ASP A 31 7.85 -14.11 19.04
N ASN A 32 7.56 -12.91 18.51
CA ASN A 32 6.44 -12.64 17.63
C ASN A 32 6.87 -11.69 16.51
N GLN A 33 7.44 -12.29 15.46
CA GLN A 33 8.04 -11.58 14.32
C GLN A 33 7.00 -10.91 13.41
N ASP A 34 5.78 -11.45 13.40
CA ASP A 34 4.68 -10.97 12.58
C ASP A 34 3.39 -10.90 13.42
N PRO A 35 3.23 -9.84 14.24
CA PRO A 35 2.03 -9.63 15.03
C PRO A 35 0.78 -9.37 14.19
N ALA A 36 0.92 -9.04 12.89
CA ALA A 36 -0.21 -8.74 12.02
C ALA A 36 -1.10 -9.96 11.79
N LYS A 37 -0.55 -11.18 11.88
CA LYS A 37 -1.31 -12.45 11.92
C LYS A 37 -2.40 -12.49 12.99
N GLY A 38 -2.25 -11.73 14.07
CA GLY A 38 -3.23 -11.64 15.16
C GLY A 38 -4.32 -10.58 14.93
N ILE A 39 -4.22 -9.75 13.90
CA ILE A 39 -5.18 -8.66 13.63
C ILE A 39 -6.36 -9.22 12.83
N PRO A 40 -7.61 -9.15 13.34
CA PRO A 40 -8.77 -9.64 12.61
C PRO A 40 -8.96 -8.94 11.27
N GLY A 41 -9.06 -9.73 10.20
CA GLY A 41 -9.27 -9.23 8.83
C GLY A 41 -7.98 -8.98 8.04
N VAL A 42 -6.80 -9.20 8.62
CA VAL A 42 -5.56 -9.22 7.84
C VAL A 42 -5.54 -10.44 6.92
N VAL A 43 -5.34 -10.20 5.64
CA VAL A 43 -5.07 -11.21 4.61
C VAL A 43 -3.56 -11.25 4.38
N ILE A 44 -3.01 -12.45 4.23
CA ILE A 44 -1.60 -12.70 4.01
C ILE A 44 -1.41 -13.50 2.72
N ALA A 45 -0.45 -13.09 1.90
CA ALA A 45 -0.04 -13.80 0.69
C ALA A 45 1.47 -13.69 0.50
N GLU A 46 2.05 -14.70 -0.14
CA GLU A 46 3.47 -14.73 -0.49
C GLU A 46 3.67 -14.25 -1.92
N PHE A 47 4.78 -13.53 -2.16
CA PHE A 47 5.14 -13.03 -3.48
C PHE A 47 6.61 -13.30 -3.76
N PRO A 48 6.99 -13.60 -5.01
CA PRO A 48 8.39 -13.60 -5.43
C PRO A 48 9.04 -12.24 -5.17
N LEU A 49 10.32 -12.25 -4.76
CA LEU A 49 11.08 -11.05 -4.40
C LEU A 49 11.83 -10.47 -5.61
N GLY A 50 12.07 -9.15 -5.62
CA GLY A 50 12.99 -8.48 -6.54
C GLY A 50 12.62 -8.49 -8.03
N ASN A 51 11.37 -8.81 -8.38
CA ASN A 51 10.91 -8.82 -9.76
C ASN A 51 10.55 -7.43 -10.25
N HIS A 52 11.52 -6.79 -10.91
CA HIS A 52 11.39 -5.44 -11.41
C HIS A 52 11.02 -5.40 -12.90
N VAL A 53 10.15 -4.46 -13.26
CA VAL A 53 9.82 -4.07 -14.64
C VAL A 53 10.30 -2.64 -14.91
N PRO A 54 10.58 -2.28 -16.18
CA PRO A 54 10.83 -0.89 -16.54
C PRO A 54 9.57 -0.03 -16.36
N SER A 55 9.76 1.28 -16.20
CA SER A 55 8.66 2.25 -16.02
C SER A 55 7.67 2.34 -17.17
N THR A 56 8.04 1.83 -18.34
CA THR A 56 7.17 1.74 -19.52
C THR A 56 6.26 0.51 -19.52
N GLN A 57 6.46 -0.44 -18.61
CA GLN A 57 5.72 -1.69 -18.57
C GLN A 57 4.76 -1.72 -17.39
N ARG A 58 3.55 -2.24 -17.62
CA ARG A 58 2.53 -2.42 -16.58
C ARG A 58 2.57 -3.82 -15.99
N VAL A 59 1.97 -4.00 -14.82
CA VAL A 59 1.79 -5.31 -14.19
C VAL A 59 0.32 -5.68 -14.14
N ALA A 60 0.03 -6.94 -14.45
CA ALA A 60 -1.29 -7.55 -14.40
C ALA A 60 -1.66 -7.96 -12.96
N TYR A 61 -1.82 -6.97 -12.07
CA TYR A 61 -2.23 -7.21 -10.69
C TYR A 61 -3.63 -7.82 -10.61
N THR A 62 -3.81 -8.77 -9.67
CA THR A 62 -5.08 -9.47 -9.43
C THR A 62 -5.91 -8.84 -8.31
N SER A 63 -5.38 -7.84 -7.62
CA SER A 63 -6.05 -7.08 -6.56
C SER A 63 -5.79 -5.58 -6.70
N ILE A 64 -6.74 -4.79 -6.20
CA ILE A 64 -6.68 -3.33 -6.22
C ILE A 64 -6.99 -2.81 -4.80
N PRO A 65 -5.99 -2.24 -4.09
CA PRO A 65 -4.57 -2.23 -4.40
C PRO A 65 -3.89 -3.61 -4.24
N PRO A 66 -2.79 -3.87 -4.98
CA PRO A 66 -1.91 -5.01 -4.73
C PRO A 66 -1.10 -4.86 -3.43
N MET A 67 -0.72 -5.99 -2.84
CA MET A 67 0.07 -6.05 -1.60
C MET A 67 1.49 -6.63 -1.80
N GLY A 68 1.95 -6.76 -3.06
CA GLY A 68 3.25 -7.31 -3.42
C GLY A 68 3.30 -7.75 -4.88
N GLY A 69 4.34 -8.50 -5.24
CA GLY A 69 4.54 -9.05 -6.59
C GLY A 69 5.43 -8.19 -7.48
N THR A 70 5.48 -8.52 -8.78
CA THR A 70 6.23 -7.77 -9.80
C THR A 70 5.90 -6.27 -9.75
N HIS A 71 6.89 -5.40 -9.86
CA HIS A 71 6.72 -3.96 -9.68
C HIS A 71 7.85 -3.15 -10.36
N ASP A 72 7.81 -1.82 -10.32
CA ASP A 72 8.79 -0.97 -11.03
C ASP A 72 10.13 -0.98 -10.30
N ALA A 73 11.27 -0.87 -10.98
CA ALA A 73 12.57 -0.65 -10.33
C ALA A 73 12.69 0.66 -9.51
N VAL A 74 11.77 1.61 -9.70
CA VAL A 74 11.72 2.90 -8.99
C VAL A 74 10.57 2.89 -7.98
N TRP A 75 10.87 3.18 -6.71
CA TRP A 75 9.85 3.30 -5.66
C TRP A 75 9.18 4.66 -5.60
N ALA A 76 7.94 4.69 -5.11
CA ALA A 76 7.31 5.92 -4.65
C ALA A 76 7.91 6.33 -3.31
N ALA A 77 8.07 7.63 -3.06
CA ALA A 77 8.56 8.05 -1.75
C ALA A 77 7.59 7.64 -0.63
N CYS A 78 8.15 7.08 0.44
CA CYS A 78 7.41 6.58 1.58
C CYS A 78 7.86 7.21 2.89
N ASP A 79 8.47 8.39 2.84
CA ASP A 79 8.95 9.14 4.01
C ASP A 79 7.87 10.00 4.69
N GLY A 80 6.60 9.54 4.63
CA GLY A 80 5.44 10.21 5.21
C GLY A 80 4.67 11.08 4.22
N VAL A 81 4.74 10.73 2.93
CA VAL A 81 4.12 11.50 1.84
C VAL A 81 2.62 11.23 1.76
N VAL A 82 1.87 12.31 1.56
CA VAL A 82 0.43 12.27 1.29
C VAL A 82 0.23 12.73 -0.15
N TYR A 83 0.04 11.76 -1.04
CA TYR A 83 -0.19 12.03 -2.45
C TYR A 83 -1.63 12.55 -2.64
N PRO A 84 -1.82 13.74 -3.22
CA PRO A 84 -3.14 14.32 -3.43
C PRO A 84 -3.92 13.59 -4.55
N GLU A 85 -3.20 12.92 -5.44
CA GLU A 85 -3.72 12.15 -6.56
C GLU A 85 -3.19 10.71 -6.51
N GLY A 86 -3.84 9.82 -7.25
CA GLY A 86 -3.38 8.45 -7.36
C GLY A 86 -2.04 8.41 -8.07
N ILE A 87 -1.14 7.57 -7.57
CA ILE A 87 0.17 7.32 -8.18
C ILE A 87 0.18 5.97 -8.89
N ARG A 88 1.12 5.80 -9.82
CA ARG A 88 1.32 4.54 -10.53
C ARG A 88 1.56 3.40 -9.54
N THR A 89 0.78 2.33 -9.71
CA THR A 89 0.66 1.24 -8.75
C THR A 89 1.97 0.49 -8.55
N GLU A 90 2.71 0.23 -9.62
CA GLU A 90 3.98 -0.49 -9.56
C GLU A 90 5.05 0.27 -8.76
N ASN A 91 5.02 1.61 -8.74
CA ASN A 91 5.92 2.39 -7.88
C ASN A 91 5.52 2.30 -6.41
N ALA A 92 4.21 2.27 -6.11
CA ALA A 92 3.70 2.08 -4.76
C ALA A 92 4.03 0.68 -4.22
N VAL A 93 3.98 -0.37 -5.06
CA VAL A 93 4.33 -1.75 -4.68
C VAL A 93 5.80 -1.89 -4.32
N HIS A 94 6.71 -1.24 -5.05
CA HIS A 94 8.13 -1.22 -4.67
C HIS A 94 8.33 -0.68 -3.26
N SER A 95 7.64 0.41 -2.88
CA SER A 95 7.75 0.97 -1.53
C SER A 95 7.34 -0.03 -0.45
N LEU A 96 6.46 -0.99 -0.76
CA LEU A 96 6.12 -2.08 0.16
C LEU A 96 7.31 -3.03 0.38
N GLU A 97 8.13 -3.28 -0.64
CA GLU A 97 9.35 -4.10 -0.56
C GLU A 97 10.38 -3.50 0.43
N HIS A 98 10.40 -2.17 0.52
CA HIS A 98 11.20 -1.40 1.50
C HIS A 98 10.59 -1.38 2.92
N GLY A 99 9.40 -1.95 3.11
CA GLY A 99 8.75 -2.07 4.42
C GLY A 99 7.77 -0.94 4.70
N ALA A 100 7.36 -0.22 3.67
CA ALA A 100 6.33 0.80 3.82
C ALA A 100 4.96 0.18 4.12
N VAL A 101 4.13 0.99 4.78
CA VAL A 101 2.68 0.82 4.80
C VAL A 101 2.07 1.83 3.84
N TRP A 102 1.38 1.33 2.82
CA TRP A 102 0.57 2.14 1.92
C TRP A 102 -0.86 2.19 2.45
N ILE A 103 -1.36 3.39 2.71
CA ILE A 103 -2.77 3.63 3.02
C ILE A 103 -3.48 4.08 1.73
N ALA A 104 -4.19 3.17 1.09
CA ALA A 104 -5.03 3.48 -0.07
C ALA A 104 -6.47 3.76 0.36
N TYR A 105 -7.14 4.69 -0.33
CA TYR A 105 -8.55 5.01 -0.06
C TYR A 105 -9.34 5.32 -1.32
N ASN A 106 -10.63 5.01 -1.30
CA ASN A 106 -11.55 5.47 -2.34
C ASN A 106 -12.04 6.90 -2.03
N PRO A 107 -11.66 7.92 -2.81
CA PRO A 107 -12.01 9.31 -2.51
C PRO A 107 -13.52 9.60 -2.60
N ALA A 108 -14.31 8.75 -3.27
CA ALA A 108 -15.76 8.89 -3.35
C ALA A 108 -16.49 8.26 -2.14
N ARG A 109 -15.80 7.45 -1.33
CA ARG A 109 -16.40 6.71 -0.21
C ARG A 109 -15.87 7.11 1.15
N VAL A 110 -14.73 7.78 1.22
CA VAL A 110 -14.10 8.22 2.47
C VAL A 110 -14.34 9.71 2.66
N SER A 111 -14.90 10.07 3.81
CA SER A 111 -15.20 11.46 4.18
C SER A 111 -13.92 12.30 4.28
N ALA A 112 -14.03 13.63 4.19
CA ALA A 112 -12.88 14.51 4.36
C ALA A 112 -12.24 14.40 5.76
N ASP A 113 -13.05 14.13 6.79
CA ASP A 113 -12.59 13.94 8.17
C ASP A 113 -11.84 12.61 8.34
N ASP A 114 -12.32 11.54 7.71
CA ASP A 114 -11.59 10.26 7.68
C ASP A 114 -10.29 10.38 6.89
N GLN A 115 -10.30 11.08 5.75
CA GLN A 115 -9.08 11.37 5.00
C GLN A 115 -8.08 12.18 5.85
N ALA A 116 -8.55 13.14 6.64
CA ALA A 116 -7.70 13.90 7.56
C ALA A 116 -7.15 13.02 8.69
N THR A 117 -7.96 12.09 9.20
CA THR A 117 -7.53 11.10 10.20
C THR A 117 -6.40 10.23 9.67
N LEU A 118 -6.56 9.66 8.47
CA LEU A 118 -5.52 8.87 7.81
C LEU A 118 -4.26 9.70 7.51
N ARG A 119 -4.45 10.94 7.04
CA ARG A 119 -3.34 11.88 6.79
C ARG A 119 -2.45 12.09 8.02
N ASN A 120 -3.05 12.24 9.20
CA ASN A 120 -2.32 12.41 10.46
C ASN A 120 -1.50 11.16 10.86
N LYS A 121 -1.89 9.98 10.36
CA LYS A 121 -1.14 8.73 10.55
C LYS A 121 0.04 8.61 9.58
N VAL A 122 0.09 9.40 8.52
CA VAL A 122 1.12 9.35 7.48
C VAL A 122 2.13 10.48 7.57
N GLN A 123 1.67 11.73 7.74
CA GLN A 123 2.52 12.92 7.61
C GLN A 123 3.79 12.86 8.47
N GLY A 124 4.94 12.94 7.80
CA GLY A 124 6.27 12.94 8.42
C GLY A 124 6.67 11.61 9.08
N ARG A 125 5.94 10.52 8.82
CA ARG A 125 6.25 9.19 9.32
C ARG A 125 6.86 8.35 8.23
N THR A 126 8.17 8.13 8.31
CA THR A 126 8.89 7.27 7.37
C THR A 126 8.36 5.83 7.35
N TYR A 127 8.50 5.16 6.22
CA TYR A 127 7.86 3.88 5.88
C TYR A 127 6.33 3.94 5.89
N THR A 128 5.75 5.09 5.56
CA THR A 128 4.30 5.22 5.42
C THR A 128 3.99 6.26 4.35
N PHE A 129 2.98 5.98 3.53
CA PHE A 129 2.45 6.94 2.57
C PHE A 129 0.97 6.68 2.32
N MET A 130 0.29 7.66 1.73
CA MET A 130 -1.13 7.59 1.43
C MET A 130 -1.41 8.12 0.03
N SER A 131 -2.29 7.46 -0.72
CA SER A 131 -2.77 7.94 -2.02
C SER A 131 -4.21 7.49 -2.29
N PRO A 132 -5.02 8.28 -3.03
CA PRO A 132 -6.33 7.84 -3.47
C PRO A 132 -6.22 6.81 -4.61
N ILE A 133 -7.15 5.85 -4.64
CA ILE A 133 -7.39 4.99 -5.80
C ILE A 133 -8.85 5.17 -6.22
N PRO A 134 -9.11 5.93 -7.29
CA PRO A 134 -10.44 6.03 -7.88
C PRO A 134 -10.94 4.63 -8.26
N ASN A 135 -12.20 4.33 -7.91
CA ASN A 135 -12.87 3.05 -8.20
C ASN A 135 -12.41 1.83 -7.39
N MET A 136 -11.58 2.00 -6.36
CA MET A 136 -11.33 0.92 -5.38
C MET A 136 -12.64 0.45 -4.76
N ALA A 137 -12.85 -0.87 -4.68
CA ALA A 137 -14.11 -1.45 -4.20
C ALA A 137 -14.37 -1.19 -2.71
N ASP A 138 -13.33 -1.01 -1.91
CA ASP A 138 -13.45 -0.77 -0.48
C ASP A 138 -13.21 0.72 -0.12
N PRO A 139 -13.66 1.20 1.05
CA PRO A 139 -13.39 2.57 1.47
C PRO A 139 -11.90 2.79 1.75
N ILE A 140 -11.30 1.94 2.58
CA ILE A 140 -9.92 2.05 3.03
C ILE A 140 -9.26 0.67 2.93
N SER A 141 -8.04 0.63 2.39
CA SER A 141 -7.22 -0.57 2.36
C SER A 141 -5.80 -0.19 2.76
N LEU A 142 -5.22 -0.93 3.70
CA LEU A 142 -3.82 -0.82 4.09
C LEU A 142 -3.03 -1.98 3.50
N GLN A 143 -1.87 -1.68 2.92
CA GLN A 143 -0.96 -2.68 2.35
C GLN A 143 0.40 -2.57 3.03
N SER A 144 1.01 -3.72 3.27
CA SER A 144 2.46 -3.89 3.42
C SER A 144 2.84 -5.12 2.60
N TRP A 145 4.12 -5.39 2.39
CA TRP A 145 4.53 -6.53 1.58
C TRP A 145 3.91 -7.83 2.13
N GLY A 146 3.13 -8.51 1.28
CA GLY A 146 2.43 -9.75 1.63
C GLY A 146 1.20 -9.58 2.54
N HIS A 147 0.81 -8.35 2.92
CA HIS A 147 -0.22 -8.12 3.93
C HIS A 147 -1.24 -7.07 3.46
N GLN A 148 -2.52 -7.35 3.67
CA GLN A 148 -3.59 -6.41 3.41
C GLN A 148 -4.61 -6.38 4.54
N LEU A 149 -5.13 -5.19 4.85
CA LEU A 149 -6.24 -4.98 5.75
C LEU A 149 -7.25 -4.00 5.13
N VAL A 150 -8.48 -4.46 4.93
CA VAL A 150 -9.60 -3.65 4.43
C VAL A 150 -10.47 -3.18 5.58
N LEU A 151 -10.90 -1.90 5.54
CA LEU A 151 -11.63 -1.23 6.62
C LEU A 151 -12.68 -0.26 6.08
N ASP A 152 -13.73 -0.06 6.87
CA ASP A 152 -14.78 0.92 6.57
C ASP A 152 -14.52 2.30 7.18
N SER A 153 -13.68 2.42 8.20
CA SER A 153 -13.44 3.67 8.94
C SER A 153 -11.96 3.90 9.25
N ALA A 154 -11.54 5.17 9.15
CA ALA A 154 -10.18 5.61 9.49
C ALA A 154 -9.89 5.58 11.00
N THR A 155 -10.93 5.49 11.82
CA THR A 155 -10.84 5.43 13.30
C THR A 155 -10.83 4.01 13.85
N ASP A 156 -10.92 3.00 12.98
CA ASP A 156 -10.79 1.61 13.40
C ASP A 156 -9.41 1.38 14.03
N ALA A 157 -9.41 0.81 15.24
CA ALA A 157 -8.20 0.49 16.00
C ALA A 157 -7.16 -0.28 15.19
N ARG A 158 -7.62 -1.14 14.27
CA ARG A 158 -6.77 -2.01 13.48
C ARG A 158 -5.88 -1.24 12.51
N VAL A 159 -6.22 0.02 12.17
CA VAL A 159 -5.33 0.90 11.40
C VAL A 159 -4.00 1.08 12.12
N ASP A 160 -4.04 1.45 13.40
CA ASP A 160 -2.82 1.67 14.19
C ASP A 160 -2.11 0.35 14.51
N GLN A 161 -2.86 -0.72 14.75
CA GLN A 161 -2.28 -2.06 14.97
C GLN A 161 -1.50 -2.54 13.74
N PHE A 162 -2.06 -2.38 12.53
CA PHE A 162 -1.42 -2.78 11.28
C PHE A 162 -0.16 -1.95 11.01
N ILE A 163 -0.24 -0.63 11.18
CA ILE A 163 0.93 0.25 11.04
C ILE A 163 2.02 -0.14 12.04
N THR A 164 1.68 -0.39 13.30
CA THR A 164 2.66 -0.81 14.31
C THR A 164 3.29 -2.16 13.99
N ALA A 165 2.53 -3.11 13.47
CA ALA A 165 3.01 -4.46 13.18
C ALA A 165 3.90 -4.58 11.95
N LEU A 166 3.67 -3.76 10.92
CA LEU A 166 4.28 -3.98 9.60
C LEU A 166 5.22 -2.88 9.14
N ARG A 167 5.06 -1.64 9.64
CA ARG A 167 5.91 -0.53 9.23
C ARG A 167 7.37 -0.79 9.60
N ASN A 168 8.22 -0.89 8.58
CA ASN A 168 9.64 -1.20 8.69
C ASN A 168 9.91 -2.44 9.56
N ASN A 169 9.04 -3.45 9.47
CA ASN A 169 9.22 -4.71 10.18
C ASN A 169 10.29 -5.55 9.46
N PRO A 170 11.46 -5.79 10.06
CA PRO A 170 12.58 -6.47 9.40
C PRO A 170 12.34 -7.97 9.17
N TYR A 171 11.28 -8.54 9.75
CA TYR A 171 10.94 -9.96 9.57
C TYR A 171 9.96 -10.22 8.42
N THR A 172 9.24 -9.20 7.96
CA THR A 172 8.21 -9.34 6.91
C THR A 172 8.55 -8.58 5.64
N THR A 173 9.38 -7.54 5.73
CA THR A 173 9.81 -6.79 4.55
C THR A 173 10.95 -7.48 3.82
N PRO A 174 10.92 -7.57 2.47
CA PRO A 174 12.02 -8.18 1.71
C PRO A 174 13.33 -7.40 1.76
N GLU A 175 13.29 -6.06 1.81
CA GLU A 175 14.48 -5.20 1.82
C GLU A 175 14.58 -4.36 3.11
N PRO A 176 14.89 -4.99 4.26
CA PRO A 176 14.96 -4.28 5.53
C PRO A 176 16.06 -3.20 5.50
N GLY A 177 15.66 -1.96 5.76
CA GLY A 177 16.56 -0.80 5.80
C GLY A 177 16.74 -0.08 4.46
N ALA A 178 16.02 -0.48 3.40
CA ALA A 178 15.99 0.27 2.15
C ALA A 178 15.40 1.68 2.34
N SER A 179 15.84 2.63 1.52
CA SER A 179 15.47 4.03 1.68
C SER A 179 14.03 4.30 1.25
N CYS A 180 13.29 5.05 2.06
CA CYS A 180 11.98 5.57 1.64
C CYS A 180 12.02 6.88 0.87
N SER A 181 13.12 7.66 0.94
CA SER A 181 13.18 8.95 0.26
C SER A 181 13.45 8.77 -1.23
N ASN A 182 12.64 9.39 -2.09
CA ASN A 182 12.86 9.46 -3.54
C ASN A 182 12.54 10.87 -4.07
N PRO A 183 13.50 11.81 -4.04
CA PRO A 183 13.26 13.19 -4.46
C PRO A 183 12.89 13.35 -5.94
N ILE A 184 13.25 12.38 -6.79
CA ILE A 184 12.90 12.41 -8.21
C ILE A 184 11.42 12.10 -8.38
N PHE A 185 10.95 11.03 -7.72
CA PHE A 185 9.53 10.66 -7.75
C PHE A 185 8.65 11.73 -7.09
N ASP A 186 9.05 12.28 -5.95
CA ASP A 186 8.26 13.31 -5.25
C ASP A 186 8.03 14.58 -6.08
N ARG A 187 8.97 14.92 -6.95
CA ARG A 187 8.85 16.09 -7.82
C ARG A 187 7.85 15.87 -8.95
N ASP A 188 7.75 14.64 -9.45
CA ASP A 188 6.92 14.30 -10.60
C ASP A 188 6.40 12.85 -10.47
N PRO A 189 5.43 12.59 -9.58
CA PRO A 189 4.90 11.26 -9.37
C PRO A 189 4.23 10.75 -10.65
N ALA A 190 4.61 9.57 -11.11
CA ALA A 190 3.92 8.93 -12.22
C ALA A 190 2.43 8.74 -11.85
N PRO A 191 1.49 9.16 -12.70
CA PRO A 191 0.07 9.14 -12.36
C PRO A 191 -0.50 7.71 -12.33
N TYR A 192 -1.52 7.50 -11.52
CA TYR A 192 -2.31 6.28 -11.55
C TYR A 192 -3.04 6.10 -12.89
N ASP A 193 -2.92 4.91 -13.47
CA ASP A 193 -3.66 4.50 -14.67
C ASP A 193 -4.73 3.47 -14.28
N PRO A 194 -6.04 3.84 -14.31
CA PRO A 194 -7.13 2.94 -13.95
C PRO A 194 -7.51 1.95 -15.06
N SER A 195 -6.90 2.05 -16.26
CA SER A 195 -7.23 1.15 -17.37
C SER A 195 -6.77 -0.28 -17.08
N THR A 196 -7.43 -1.26 -17.68
CA THR A 196 -6.97 -2.65 -17.62
C THR A 196 -5.58 -2.75 -18.28
N PRO A 197 -4.60 -3.43 -17.65
CA PRO A 197 -3.29 -3.66 -18.25
C PRO A 197 -3.38 -4.28 -19.65
N GLY A 198 -2.50 -3.85 -20.54
CA GLY A 198 -2.41 -4.38 -21.91
C GLY A 198 -1.86 -5.81 -21.98
N PRO A 199 -1.86 -6.43 -23.17
CA PRO A 199 -1.33 -7.78 -23.37
C PRO A 199 0.19 -7.91 -23.12
N ASP A 200 0.91 -6.80 -23.08
CA ASP A 200 2.34 -6.69 -22.76
C ASP A 200 2.63 -6.53 -21.26
N ALA A 201 1.58 -6.49 -20.43
CA ALA A 201 1.72 -6.40 -18.99
C ALA A 201 2.44 -7.63 -18.43
N ALA A 202 3.38 -7.38 -17.52
CA ALA A 202 4.07 -8.44 -16.81
C ALA A 202 3.10 -9.14 -15.83
N PRO A 203 3.29 -10.45 -15.59
CA PRO A 203 2.53 -11.20 -14.59
C PRO A 203 2.95 -10.74 -13.18
N MET A 204 2.01 -10.79 -12.25
CA MET A 204 2.24 -10.39 -10.85
C MET A 204 3.16 -11.37 -10.09
N ASP A 205 3.10 -12.65 -10.43
CA ASP A 205 3.68 -13.78 -9.69
C ASP A 205 4.77 -14.53 -10.47
N ASN A 206 5.30 -13.93 -11.53
CA ASN A 206 6.33 -14.54 -12.40
C ASN A 206 5.89 -15.85 -13.08
N GLU A 207 4.59 -16.10 -13.29
CA GLU A 207 4.21 -17.14 -14.24
C GLU A 207 4.83 -16.82 -15.61
N PRO A 208 5.65 -17.70 -16.21
CA PRO A 208 6.28 -17.40 -17.49
C PRO A 208 5.20 -17.04 -18.51
N VAL A 209 5.27 -15.81 -19.04
CA VAL A 209 4.46 -15.40 -20.18
C VAL A 209 4.97 -16.21 -21.38
N PHE A 210 4.36 -17.37 -21.62
CA PHE A 210 4.52 -18.02 -22.91
C PHE A 210 3.85 -17.10 -23.94
N PRO A 211 4.57 -16.55 -24.93
CA PRO A 211 3.91 -15.81 -26.00
C PRO A 211 2.89 -16.75 -26.64
N THR A 212 1.61 -16.36 -26.64
CA THR A 212 0.52 -17.12 -27.27
C THR A 212 0.65 -17.16 -28.79
N GLU A 213 1.60 -16.41 -29.34
CA GLU A 213 2.01 -16.46 -30.73
C GLU A 213 3.47 -16.92 -30.80
N VAL A 214 3.69 -18.20 -31.07
CA VAL A 214 4.99 -18.67 -31.55
C VAL A 214 5.16 -18.06 -32.94
N PRO A 215 6.21 -17.27 -33.23
CA PRO A 215 6.50 -16.86 -34.59
C PRO A 215 6.63 -18.12 -35.43
N VAL A 216 5.76 -18.29 -36.43
CA VAL A 216 5.90 -19.36 -37.40
C VAL A 216 7.23 -19.11 -38.09
N LEU A 217 8.25 -19.88 -37.71
CA LEU A 217 9.52 -19.87 -38.41
C LEU A 217 9.24 -20.20 -39.87
N PRO A 218 9.84 -19.47 -40.83
CA PRO A 218 9.76 -19.86 -42.22
C PRO A 218 10.23 -21.32 -42.36
N PRO A 219 9.61 -22.12 -43.24
CA PRO A 219 10.01 -23.52 -43.42
C PRO A 219 11.51 -23.57 -43.71
N GLU A 220 12.22 -24.47 -43.02
CA GLU A 220 13.64 -24.67 -43.26
C GLU A 220 13.87 -24.99 -44.75
N PRO A 221 14.90 -24.43 -45.39
CA PRO A 221 15.25 -24.81 -46.75
C PRO A 221 15.61 -26.30 -46.77
N ASP A 222 15.04 -27.04 -47.73
CA ASP A 222 15.29 -28.48 -47.92
C ASP A 222 16.79 -28.79 -47.88
N VAL A 223 17.24 -29.41 -46.78
CA VAL A 223 18.60 -29.94 -46.67
C VAL A 223 18.61 -31.31 -47.36
N PRO A 224 19.34 -31.49 -48.48
CA PRO A 224 19.40 -32.79 -49.14
C PRO A 224 20.06 -33.83 -48.24
N ALA A 225 19.48 -35.04 -48.20
CA ALA A 225 20.02 -36.15 -47.43
C ALA A 225 21.48 -36.48 -47.83
N PRO A 226 22.35 -36.82 -46.87
CA PRO A 226 23.73 -37.19 -47.16
C PRO A 226 23.77 -38.48 -48.01
N ARG A 227 24.68 -38.51 -49.00
CA ARG A 227 24.95 -39.66 -49.87
C ARG A 227 25.77 -40.73 -49.17
#